data_AF-A0A8H3DX84-F1
#
_entry.id   AF-A0A8H3DX84-F1
#
_cell.length_a   1.000
_cell.length_b   1.000
_cell.length_c   1.000
_cell.angle_alpha   90.00
_cell.angle_beta   90.00
_cell.angle_gamma   90.00
#
_symmetry.space_group_name_H-M   'P 1'
#
loop_
_entity.id
_entity.type
_entity.pdbx_description
1 polymer ?
#
loop_
_entity_poly.entity_id
_entity_poly.type
_entity_poly.pdbx_seq_one_letter_code
_entity_poly.pdbx_strand_id
1 'polypeptide(L)'
;MSTLHKHLISSPSSLVVDALAGVSAANPNTTVDKQHKVLYLTEPDRSRVAIISGGGAGHEPAHSGFVGEGMLTAAVCGDVFASPNANQVKRALQLVENDKGTLMVVKSYTGDILNFGLAREQYCAANPSKINSLKFVVVGDDVSVGKKQGEIVGRRGLAGTVLVYKIAGALAQQGASLEKVHGVAQFVAERLGTIAVGLEHCHVPGTEPGSTHLKDDEIEVGMGIHNESGHSRIRPIPALPDLVDKLLGYLFATPETDEDRAFLPWPKKGAPRNCVLLVNNLGGLSALELSSAAKTIAEKISKSGVNIERILVGTYMVSQIIDFMRKVEFEIVKTSLNMPGFSVTLLLLPQPNEGDISKEQILQLLDAPAKTPAWTWTSGTPPRNDSSTSDVQAEGISSQKKDNAPVSNQFSDSVRRACNALIQAEVEITQMDQIVGDGDCGTTLKAGAEAVLDTLNKPEFGSYGTVGSISQIGQIVGDAMGGTSGALYSIYLSALAQGLQSAITNNSGEPTREQYAEAAAFALDRLYTYTRARPPSRTLVDPLAAFVDSLKDPGVHLDQAFEAAQRAAEDTKNLPARAGRAAYVNAEAVKGTRDPGAWGIRCLLQGLLKEASK
;
A
#
# COMPACT_ATOMS: atom_id res chain seq x y z
N MET A 1 7.36 6.31 18.21
CA MET A 1 6.14 6.85 18.85
C MET A 1 4.96 6.47 17.97
N SER A 2 4.04 5.67 18.51
CA SER A 2 2.92 5.13 17.76
C SER A 2 2.04 6.24 17.17
N THR A 3 1.79 6.20 15.86
CA THR A 3 0.78 7.02 15.17
C THR A 3 -0.64 6.61 15.56
N LEU A 4 -0.82 5.51 16.30
CA LEU A 4 -2.10 4.96 16.78
C LEU A 4 -2.86 5.85 17.77
N HIS A 5 -2.50 7.14 17.96
CA HIS A 5 -3.15 8.13 18.87
C HIS A 5 -3.37 9.56 18.30
N LYS A 6 -3.24 9.85 17.00
CA LYS A 6 -3.35 11.20 16.39
C LYS A 6 -4.49 11.40 15.35
N HIS A 7 -5.20 12.52 15.43
CA HIS A 7 -6.36 12.90 14.59
C HIS A 7 -6.27 14.31 14.02
N LEU A 8 -6.93 14.49 12.88
CA LEU A 8 -7.21 15.80 12.29
C LEU A 8 -8.74 16.01 12.28
N ILE A 9 -9.29 16.51 13.38
CA ILE A 9 -10.74 16.75 13.54
C ILE A 9 -10.98 18.10 14.23
N SER A 10 -12.08 18.77 13.87
CA SER A 10 -12.54 19.97 14.59
C SER A 10 -13.10 19.59 15.97
N SER A 11 -14.03 18.63 16.01
CA SER A 11 -14.56 18.04 17.24
C SER A 11 -15.08 16.62 16.99
N PRO A 12 -15.10 15.73 18.00
CA PRO A 12 -15.68 14.39 17.83
C PRO A 12 -17.17 14.41 17.45
N SER A 13 -17.95 15.35 18.01
CA SER A 13 -19.39 15.45 17.77
C SER A 13 -19.77 16.00 16.40
N SER A 14 -18.90 16.81 15.78
CA SER A 14 -19.14 17.37 14.45
C SER A 14 -18.59 16.51 13.31
N LEU A 15 -17.71 15.54 13.62
CA LEU A 15 -16.92 14.79 12.64
C LEU A 15 -17.75 14.22 11.49
N VAL A 16 -18.86 13.54 11.79
CA VAL A 16 -19.71 12.94 10.75
C VAL A 16 -20.30 14.01 9.83
N VAL A 17 -20.81 15.11 10.40
CA VAL A 17 -21.41 16.20 9.61
C VAL A 17 -20.35 16.93 8.79
N ASP A 18 -19.16 17.15 9.36
CA ASP A 18 -18.02 17.77 8.68
C ASP A 18 -17.53 16.89 7.52
N ALA A 19 -17.46 15.57 7.71
CA ALA A 19 -17.12 14.61 6.67
C ALA A 19 -18.14 14.62 5.52
N LEU A 20 -19.44 14.60 5.84
CA LEU A 20 -20.51 14.72 4.83
C LEU A 20 -20.44 16.05 4.07
N ALA A 21 -20.19 17.15 4.77
CA ALA A 21 -20.01 18.45 4.16
C ALA A 21 -18.77 18.49 3.24
N GLY A 22 -17.69 17.80 3.61
CA GLY A 22 -16.51 17.62 2.76
C GLY A 22 -16.84 16.86 1.47
N VAL A 23 -17.62 15.78 1.54
CA VAL A 23 -18.08 15.05 0.35
C VAL A 23 -18.96 15.94 -0.54
N SER A 24 -19.89 16.71 0.02
CA SER A 24 -20.73 17.64 -0.74
C SER A 24 -19.95 18.79 -1.35
N ALA A 25 -18.93 19.30 -0.67
CA ALA A 25 -18.02 20.30 -1.23
C ALA A 25 -17.21 19.75 -2.43
N ALA A 26 -16.84 18.46 -2.40
CA ALA A 26 -16.14 17.80 -3.50
C ALA A 26 -17.06 17.36 -4.64
N ASN A 27 -18.36 17.12 -4.38
CA ASN A 27 -19.36 16.75 -5.37
C ASN A 27 -20.58 17.70 -5.32
N PRO A 28 -20.59 18.78 -6.13
CA PRO A 28 -21.66 19.78 -6.16
C PRO A 28 -23.06 19.24 -6.51
N ASN A 29 -23.16 18.02 -7.04
CA ASN A 29 -24.44 17.38 -7.32
C ASN A 29 -25.13 16.81 -6.06
N THR A 30 -24.50 16.97 -4.89
CA THR A 30 -25.01 16.42 -3.62
C THR A 30 -25.22 17.50 -2.57
N THR A 31 -26.24 17.30 -1.73
CA THR A 31 -26.61 18.16 -0.61
C THR A 31 -26.63 17.34 0.68
N VAL A 32 -26.36 17.98 1.81
CA VAL A 32 -26.38 17.36 3.15
C VAL A 32 -27.54 17.90 3.98
N ASP A 33 -28.44 17.02 4.41
CA ASP A 33 -29.33 17.28 5.54
C ASP A 33 -28.54 17.07 6.84
N LYS A 34 -27.95 18.16 7.36
CA LYS A 34 -27.05 18.12 8.52
C LYS A 34 -27.75 17.63 9.79
N GLN A 35 -29.05 17.92 9.93
CA GLN A 35 -29.83 17.51 11.11
C GLN A 35 -30.00 16.00 11.17
N HIS A 36 -30.25 15.38 10.01
CA HIS A 36 -30.49 13.94 9.91
C HIS A 36 -29.27 13.14 9.43
N LYS A 37 -28.13 13.80 9.15
CA LYS A 37 -26.90 13.20 8.62
C LYS A 37 -27.16 12.38 7.35
N VAL A 38 -27.94 12.95 6.43
CA VAL A 38 -28.24 12.34 5.13
C VAL A 38 -27.53 13.13 4.03
N LEU A 39 -26.67 12.47 3.26
CA LEU A 39 -26.14 13.01 2.02
C LEU A 39 -26.98 12.44 0.86
N TYR A 40 -27.44 13.30 -0.03
CA TYR A 40 -28.32 12.91 -1.13
C TYR A 40 -28.03 13.72 -2.39
N LEU A 41 -28.44 13.21 -3.55
CA LEU A 41 -28.42 13.97 -4.80
C LEU A 41 -29.32 15.21 -4.67
N THR A 42 -28.81 16.40 -4.98
CA THR A 42 -29.56 17.66 -4.87
C THR A 42 -30.84 17.64 -5.70
N GLU A 43 -30.75 17.13 -6.93
CA GLU A 43 -31.87 16.96 -7.86
C GLU A 43 -31.91 15.50 -8.34
N PRO A 44 -32.48 14.57 -7.56
CA PRO A 44 -32.53 13.17 -7.97
C PRO A 44 -33.51 12.99 -9.13
N ASP A 45 -33.16 12.19 -10.14
CA ASP A 45 -34.07 11.82 -11.23
C ASP A 45 -35.19 10.91 -10.71
N ARG A 46 -36.36 11.51 -10.45
CA ARG A 46 -37.55 10.83 -9.93
C ARG A 46 -38.26 9.94 -10.96
N SER A 47 -37.81 9.90 -12.21
CA SER A 47 -38.32 8.98 -13.23
C SER A 47 -37.76 7.56 -13.09
N ARG A 48 -36.87 7.32 -12.13
CA ARG A 48 -36.12 6.08 -11.92
C ARG A 48 -36.22 5.59 -10.48
N VAL A 49 -35.87 4.32 -10.27
CA VAL A 49 -35.77 3.73 -8.93
C VAL A 49 -34.66 4.43 -8.15
N ALA A 50 -34.97 4.89 -6.94
CA ALA A 50 -33.97 5.43 -6.04
C ALA A 50 -33.23 4.30 -5.31
N ILE A 51 -31.92 4.45 -5.10
CA ILE A 51 -31.12 3.51 -4.30
C ILE A 51 -30.63 4.24 -3.05
N ILE A 52 -30.97 3.71 -1.87
CA ILE A 52 -30.44 4.22 -0.61
C ILE A 52 -29.65 3.14 0.13
N SER A 53 -28.60 3.57 0.81
CA SER A 53 -27.83 2.74 1.74
C SER A 53 -27.41 3.56 2.95
N GLY A 54 -26.70 2.95 3.89
CA GLY A 54 -26.26 3.62 5.09
C GLY A 54 -25.71 2.68 6.16
N GLY A 55 -25.54 3.24 7.34
CA GLY A 55 -24.97 2.57 8.50
C GLY A 55 -24.23 3.56 9.39
N GLY A 56 -23.52 3.02 10.40
CA GLY A 56 -22.60 3.83 11.19
C GLY A 56 -21.60 4.56 10.29
N ALA A 57 -21.27 5.79 10.68
CA ALA A 57 -20.14 6.49 10.08
C ALA A 57 -18.84 5.77 10.44
N GLY A 58 -17.77 6.03 9.68
CA GLY A 58 -16.51 5.35 9.89
C GLY A 58 -16.23 4.18 8.95
N HIS A 59 -16.84 4.18 7.78
CA HIS A 59 -16.50 3.24 6.71
C HIS A 59 -16.18 3.98 5.41
N GLU A 60 -15.88 5.27 5.51
CA GLU A 60 -15.67 6.16 4.37
C GLU A 60 -14.60 5.58 3.41
N PRO A 61 -14.88 5.54 2.09
CA PRO A 61 -15.97 6.27 1.43
C PRO A 61 -17.36 5.62 1.53
N ALA A 62 -17.49 4.42 2.09
CA ALA A 62 -18.80 3.82 2.29
C ALA A 62 -19.59 4.58 3.38
N HIS A 63 -20.78 5.12 3.12
CA HIS A 63 -21.54 5.09 1.86
C HIS A 63 -21.63 6.44 1.16
N SER A 64 -21.35 7.53 1.88
CA SER A 64 -21.51 8.91 1.40
C SER A 64 -20.67 9.20 0.15
N GLY A 65 -19.47 8.62 0.03
CA GLY A 65 -18.62 8.76 -1.14
C GLY A 65 -19.19 8.13 -2.42
N PHE A 66 -20.22 7.29 -2.31
CA PHE A 66 -20.88 6.62 -3.43
C PHE A 66 -22.24 7.24 -3.80
N VAL A 67 -22.59 8.39 -3.21
CA VAL A 67 -23.77 9.17 -3.62
C VAL A 67 -23.47 9.91 -4.91
N GLY A 68 -24.27 9.65 -5.95
CA GLY A 68 -24.08 10.20 -7.29
C GLY A 68 -24.84 9.42 -8.37
N GLU A 69 -24.92 9.99 -9.57
CA GLU A 69 -25.56 9.33 -10.71
C GLU A 69 -24.90 7.98 -11.01
N GLY A 70 -25.72 6.93 -11.22
CA GLY A 70 -25.26 5.58 -11.52
C GLY A 70 -24.95 4.71 -10.28
N MET A 71 -25.08 5.22 -9.06
CA MET A 71 -24.91 4.47 -7.81
C MET A 71 -26.00 4.80 -6.76
N LEU A 72 -25.66 5.43 -5.63
CA LEU A 72 -26.60 5.77 -4.57
C LEU A 72 -27.27 7.11 -4.83
N THR A 73 -28.59 7.17 -4.64
CA THR A 73 -29.36 8.41 -4.59
C THR A 73 -29.18 9.14 -3.27
N ALA A 74 -29.06 8.38 -2.16
CA ALA A 74 -28.76 8.92 -0.84
C ALA A 74 -28.02 7.91 0.05
N ALA A 75 -27.24 8.44 0.98
CA ALA A 75 -26.56 7.70 2.04
C ALA A 75 -27.01 8.24 3.41
N VAL A 76 -27.41 7.33 4.30
CA VAL A 76 -27.84 7.64 5.67
C VAL A 76 -26.73 7.29 6.64
N CYS A 77 -26.14 8.30 7.27
CA CYS A 77 -25.01 8.12 8.18
C CYS A 77 -25.46 8.25 9.64
N GLY A 78 -25.21 7.21 10.44
CA GLY A 78 -25.39 7.28 11.88
C GLY A 78 -24.25 8.03 12.56
N ASP A 79 -24.15 7.89 13.89
CA ASP A 79 -22.90 8.21 14.56
C ASP A 79 -21.82 7.19 14.18
N VAL A 80 -20.58 7.45 14.58
CA VAL A 80 -19.46 6.54 14.35
C VAL A 80 -19.82 5.16 14.95
N PHE A 81 -19.95 4.13 14.08
CA PHE A 81 -20.42 2.74 14.32
C PHE A 81 -21.79 2.53 14.95
N ALA A 82 -22.55 3.58 15.17
CA ALA A 82 -23.94 3.44 15.55
C ALA A 82 -24.78 3.50 14.27
N SER A 83 -25.59 2.47 14.03
CA SER A 83 -26.58 2.51 12.95
C SER A 83 -27.41 3.80 13.01
N PRO A 84 -27.73 4.44 11.87
CA PRO A 84 -28.63 5.58 11.85
C PRO A 84 -29.99 5.14 12.41
N ASN A 85 -30.63 6.02 13.16
CA ASN A 85 -31.96 5.72 13.69
C ASN A 85 -33.03 5.74 12.57
N ALA A 86 -34.18 5.12 12.84
CA ALA A 86 -35.28 5.03 11.87
C ALA A 86 -35.78 6.40 11.34
N ASN A 87 -35.68 7.47 12.13
CA ASN A 87 -36.09 8.81 11.67
C ASN A 87 -35.13 9.37 10.61
N GLN A 88 -33.83 9.13 10.74
CA GLN A 88 -32.84 9.50 9.72
C GLN A 88 -33.10 8.76 8.41
N VAL A 89 -33.37 7.45 8.48
CA VAL A 89 -33.68 6.63 7.29
C VAL A 89 -34.99 7.07 6.65
N LYS A 90 -36.04 7.31 7.45
CA LYS A 90 -37.32 7.85 6.97
C LYS A 90 -37.14 9.20 6.29
N ARG A 91 -36.28 10.07 6.81
CA ARG A 91 -35.94 11.34 6.18
C ARG A 91 -35.30 11.14 4.81
N ALA A 92 -34.40 10.17 4.66
CA ALA A 92 -33.82 9.84 3.36
C ALA A 92 -34.89 9.37 2.36
N LEU A 93 -35.82 8.50 2.78
CA LEU A 93 -36.95 8.06 1.95
C LEU A 93 -37.81 9.25 1.44
N GLN A 94 -38.06 10.23 2.30
CA GLN A 94 -38.78 11.47 1.91
C GLN A 94 -37.98 12.31 0.91
N LEU A 95 -36.67 12.44 1.10
CA LEU A 95 -35.81 13.22 0.19
C LEU A 95 -35.77 12.61 -1.22
N VAL A 96 -35.78 11.28 -1.32
CA VAL A 96 -35.69 10.52 -2.59
C VAL A 96 -37.04 10.02 -3.13
N GLU A 97 -38.17 10.48 -2.56
CA GLU A 97 -39.49 9.98 -2.90
C GLU A 97 -39.80 10.02 -4.40
N ASN A 98 -40.35 8.94 -4.96
CA ASN A 98 -40.69 8.87 -6.36
C ASN A 98 -41.77 7.82 -6.62
N ASP A 99 -42.21 7.70 -7.88
CA ASP A 99 -43.27 6.76 -8.28
C ASP A 99 -42.72 5.41 -8.79
N LYS A 100 -41.41 5.31 -9.04
CA LYS A 100 -40.76 4.04 -9.41
C LYS A 100 -40.36 3.20 -8.21
N GLY A 101 -40.32 3.80 -7.02
CA GLY A 101 -39.96 3.17 -5.76
C GLY A 101 -38.49 3.33 -5.38
N THR A 102 -38.12 2.73 -4.25
CA THR A 102 -36.80 2.83 -3.64
C THR A 102 -36.30 1.45 -3.21
N LEU A 103 -35.06 1.12 -3.59
CA LEU A 103 -34.34 -0.03 -3.06
C LEU A 103 -33.45 0.41 -1.89
N MET A 104 -33.61 -0.26 -0.75
CA MET A 104 -32.79 -0.11 0.45
C MET A 104 -31.75 -1.23 0.48
N VAL A 105 -30.48 -0.90 0.29
CA VAL A 105 -29.35 -1.84 0.38
C VAL A 105 -28.72 -1.72 1.77
N VAL A 106 -28.81 -2.76 2.58
CA VAL A 106 -28.49 -2.72 4.02
C VAL A 106 -27.42 -3.76 4.33
N LYS A 107 -26.36 -3.35 5.04
CA LYS A 107 -25.34 -4.29 5.52
C LYS A 107 -25.95 -5.19 6.58
N SER A 108 -25.53 -6.46 6.62
CA SER A 108 -26.04 -7.45 7.57
C SER A 108 -25.49 -7.23 8.98
N TYR A 109 -26.02 -6.21 9.63
CA TYR A 109 -25.81 -5.85 11.03
C TYR A 109 -27.18 -5.63 11.69
N THR A 110 -27.37 -6.18 12.89
CA THR A 110 -28.67 -6.16 13.57
C THR A 110 -29.23 -4.74 13.70
N GLY A 111 -28.39 -3.77 14.10
CA GLY A 111 -28.79 -2.36 14.21
C GLY A 111 -29.24 -1.76 12.88
N ASP A 112 -28.52 -2.06 11.79
CA ASP A 112 -28.84 -1.58 10.44
C ASP A 112 -30.16 -2.19 9.95
N ILE A 113 -30.32 -3.52 10.07
CA ILE A 113 -31.54 -4.22 9.63
C ILE A 113 -32.77 -3.70 10.39
N LEU A 114 -32.68 -3.57 11.72
CA LEU A 114 -33.81 -3.12 12.54
C LEU A 114 -34.18 -1.67 12.27
N ASN A 115 -33.22 -0.74 12.20
CA ASN A 115 -33.54 0.68 11.98
C ASN A 115 -34.06 0.94 10.56
N PHE A 116 -33.47 0.32 9.54
CA PHE A 116 -33.95 0.45 8.16
C PHE A 116 -35.32 -0.24 7.99
N GLY A 117 -35.53 -1.41 8.62
CA GLY A 117 -36.82 -2.09 8.63
C GLY A 117 -37.91 -1.27 9.32
N LEU A 118 -37.63 -0.75 10.52
CA LEU A 118 -38.56 0.12 11.24
C LEU A 118 -38.90 1.39 10.46
N ALA A 119 -37.92 2.00 9.79
CA ALA A 119 -38.16 3.16 8.94
C ALA A 119 -39.09 2.84 7.77
N ARG A 120 -38.92 1.66 7.14
CA ARG A 120 -39.82 1.17 6.08
C ARG A 120 -41.24 1.02 6.61
N GLU A 121 -41.43 0.31 7.73
CA GLU A 121 -42.76 0.09 8.31
C GLU A 121 -43.44 1.40 8.69
N GLN A 122 -42.72 2.33 9.33
CA GLN A 122 -43.24 3.65 9.69
C GLN A 122 -43.59 4.49 8.45
N TYR A 123 -42.76 4.45 7.41
CA TYR A 123 -43.01 5.17 6.15
C TYR A 123 -44.26 4.63 5.44
N CYS A 124 -44.41 3.31 5.34
CA CYS A 124 -45.57 2.67 4.74
C CYS A 124 -46.84 2.86 5.55
N ALA A 125 -46.77 2.86 6.89
CA ALA A 125 -47.91 3.16 7.75
C ALA A 125 -48.44 4.59 7.55
N ALA A 126 -47.54 5.55 7.34
CA ALA A 126 -47.90 6.94 7.01
C ALA A 126 -48.36 7.11 5.56
N ASN A 127 -47.98 6.20 4.66
CA ASN A 127 -48.25 6.27 3.22
C ASN A 127 -48.74 4.91 2.67
N PRO A 128 -49.99 4.50 2.93
CA PRO A 128 -50.47 3.15 2.58
C PRO A 128 -50.36 2.82 1.08
N SER A 129 -50.49 3.81 0.19
CA SER A 129 -50.33 3.63 -1.26
C SER A 129 -48.90 3.26 -1.69
N LYS A 130 -47.90 3.48 -0.83
CA LYS A 130 -46.47 3.24 -1.09
C LYS A 130 -45.98 1.89 -0.56
N ILE A 131 -46.85 1.00 -0.05
CA ILE A 131 -46.47 -0.28 0.55
C ILE A 131 -45.62 -1.17 -0.37
N ASN A 132 -45.89 -1.17 -1.68
CA ASN A 132 -45.16 -1.95 -2.68
C ASN A 132 -43.99 -1.18 -3.32
N SER A 133 -43.78 0.08 -2.94
CA SER A 133 -42.77 0.96 -3.54
C SER A 133 -41.41 0.90 -2.85
N LEU A 134 -41.27 0.12 -1.78
CA LEU A 134 -40.02 -0.04 -1.04
C LEU A 134 -39.58 -1.50 -1.05
N LYS A 135 -38.34 -1.76 -1.46
CA LYS A 135 -37.70 -3.09 -1.40
C LYS A 135 -36.45 -3.07 -0.55
N PHE A 136 -36.09 -4.23 -0.05
CA PHE A 136 -35.03 -4.42 0.95
C PHE A 136 -34.08 -5.52 0.47
N VAL A 137 -32.77 -5.25 0.47
CA VAL A 137 -31.71 -6.27 0.24
C VAL A 137 -30.74 -6.20 1.39
N VAL A 138 -30.53 -7.33 2.06
CA VAL A 138 -29.53 -7.48 3.11
C VAL A 138 -28.27 -8.08 2.49
N VAL A 139 -27.15 -7.40 2.65
CA VAL A 139 -25.85 -7.88 2.17
C VAL A 139 -25.06 -8.42 3.35
N GLY A 140 -24.89 -9.74 3.38
CA GLY A 140 -23.96 -10.42 4.27
C GLY A 140 -23.00 -11.23 3.40
N ASP A 141 -21.80 -10.72 3.16
CA ASP A 141 -20.79 -11.29 2.27
C ASP A 141 -19.59 -11.87 3.04
N ASP A 142 -19.46 -11.61 4.35
CA ASP A 142 -18.34 -12.10 5.14
C ASP A 142 -18.33 -13.63 5.31
N VAL A 143 -17.33 -14.30 4.77
CA VAL A 143 -17.20 -15.77 4.84
C VAL A 143 -16.49 -16.26 6.11
N SER A 144 -16.00 -15.36 6.97
CA SER A 144 -15.32 -15.76 8.20
C SER A 144 -16.30 -16.27 9.26
N VAL A 145 -17.51 -15.70 9.28
CA VAL A 145 -18.62 -16.12 10.15
C VAL A 145 -19.28 -17.33 9.51
N GLY A 146 -19.01 -18.51 10.09
CA GLY A 146 -19.58 -19.76 9.61
C GLY A 146 -21.09 -19.86 9.82
N LYS A 147 -21.76 -20.73 9.05
CA LYS A 147 -23.22 -20.95 9.12
C LYS A 147 -23.71 -21.28 10.52
N LYS A 148 -22.94 -22.06 11.31
CA LYS A 148 -23.27 -22.39 12.70
C LYS A 148 -23.16 -21.19 13.63
N GLN A 149 -22.09 -20.40 13.49
CA GLN A 149 -21.91 -19.19 14.30
C GLN A 149 -22.96 -18.12 13.98
N GLY A 150 -23.28 -17.98 12.69
CA GLY A 150 -24.24 -17.01 12.17
C GLY A 150 -25.67 -17.55 12.02
N GLU A 151 -26.05 -18.65 12.69
CA GLU A 151 -27.34 -19.32 12.47
C GLU A 151 -28.54 -18.36 12.62
N ILE A 152 -28.46 -17.44 13.58
CA ILE A 152 -29.51 -16.44 13.86
C ILE A 152 -29.22 -15.11 13.16
N VAL A 153 -27.98 -14.61 13.29
CA VAL A 153 -27.62 -13.23 12.89
C VAL A 153 -27.15 -13.12 11.44
N GLY A 154 -26.82 -14.24 10.79
CA GLY A 154 -26.26 -14.29 9.45
C GLY A 154 -24.77 -13.91 9.38
N ARG A 155 -24.29 -13.75 8.14
CA ARG A 155 -22.95 -13.22 7.83
C ARG A 155 -22.92 -11.71 8.04
N ARG A 156 -21.75 -11.12 8.35
CA ARG A 156 -21.56 -9.66 8.38
C ARG A 156 -21.54 -9.09 6.95
N GLY A 157 -21.95 -7.82 6.80
CA GLY A 157 -21.89 -7.09 5.54
C GLY A 157 -20.65 -6.19 5.43
N LEU A 158 -19.75 -6.50 4.52
CA LEU A 158 -18.45 -5.84 4.31
C LEU A 158 -18.39 -5.17 2.91
N ALA A 159 -17.18 -5.09 2.34
CA ALA A 159 -16.87 -4.37 1.11
C ALA A 159 -17.68 -4.82 -0.12
N GLY A 160 -18.18 -6.06 -0.16
CA GLY A 160 -19.04 -6.54 -1.25
C GLY A 160 -20.34 -5.75 -1.40
N THR A 161 -20.81 -5.10 -0.34
CA THR A 161 -21.97 -4.18 -0.37
C THR A 161 -21.82 -3.11 -1.46
N VAL A 162 -20.60 -2.65 -1.71
CA VAL A 162 -20.31 -1.62 -2.72
C VAL A 162 -20.65 -2.11 -4.13
N LEU A 163 -20.36 -3.38 -4.43
CA LEU A 163 -20.69 -3.99 -5.72
C LEU A 163 -22.20 -4.12 -5.91
N VAL A 164 -22.94 -4.42 -4.84
CA VAL A 164 -24.41 -4.55 -4.89
C VAL A 164 -25.06 -3.25 -5.32
N TYR A 165 -24.79 -2.13 -4.63
CA TYR A 165 -25.40 -0.86 -5.02
C TYR A 165 -24.79 -0.24 -6.28
N LYS A 166 -23.56 -0.61 -6.70
CA LYS A 166 -23.03 -0.24 -8.01
C LYS A 166 -23.87 -0.85 -9.13
N ILE A 167 -24.10 -2.16 -9.07
CA ILE A 167 -24.85 -2.89 -10.09
C ILE A 167 -26.33 -2.48 -10.06
N ALA A 168 -26.92 -2.35 -8.86
CA ALA A 168 -28.30 -1.90 -8.70
C ALA A 168 -28.51 -0.46 -9.21
N GLY A 169 -27.60 0.46 -8.85
CA GLY A 169 -27.65 1.86 -9.29
C GLY A 169 -27.48 2.01 -10.79
N ALA A 170 -26.57 1.26 -11.40
CA ALA A 170 -26.40 1.24 -12.85
C ALA A 170 -27.65 0.68 -13.56
N LEU A 171 -28.32 -0.32 -12.99
CA LEU A 171 -29.52 -0.90 -13.57
C LEU A 171 -30.73 0.04 -13.42
N ALA A 172 -30.85 0.72 -12.28
CA ALA A 172 -31.83 1.78 -12.07
C ALA A 172 -31.61 2.96 -13.03
N GLN A 173 -30.35 3.31 -13.32
CA GLN A 173 -29.98 4.33 -14.31
C GLN A 173 -30.44 3.96 -15.73
N GLN A 174 -30.59 2.67 -16.04
CA GLN A 174 -31.16 2.19 -17.31
C GLN A 174 -32.70 2.21 -17.34
N GLY A 175 -33.36 2.64 -16.26
CA GLY A 175 -34.83 2.73 -16.17
C GLY A 175 -35.53 1.42 -15.83
N ALA A 176 -34.81 0.42 -15.30
CA ALA A 176 -35.41 -0.84 -14.87
C ALA A 176 -36.42 -0.67 -13.73
N SER A 177 -37.39 -1.59 -13.64
CA SER A 177 -38.38 -1.58 -12.55
C SER A 177 -37.76 -1.94 -11.19
N LEU A 178 -38.43 -1.55 -10.11
CA LEU A 178 -38.00 -1.86 -8.74
C LEU A 178 -37.83 -3.36 -8.52
N GLU A 179 -38.73 -4.18 -9.06
CA GLU A 179 -38.66 -5.65 -8.96
C GLU A 179 -37.41 -6.21 -9.63
N LYS A 180 -37.06 -5.70 -10.83
CA LYS A 180 -35.86 -6.16 -11.54
C LYS A 180 -34.59 -5.69 -10.84
N VAL A 181 -34.56 -4.45 -10.37
CA VAL A 181 -33.43 -3.90 -9.60
C VAL A 181 -33.24 -4.66 -8.30
N HIS A 182 -34.32 -4.94 -7.56
CA HIS A 182 -34.30 -5.76 -6.35
C HIS A 182 -33.80 -7.18 -6.62
N GLY A 183 -34.35 -7.85 -7.65
CA GLY A 183 -33.97 -9.22 -8.00
C GLY A 183 -32.49 -9.34 -8.39
N VAL A 184 -31.96 -8.41 -9.19
CA VAL A 184 -30.53 -8.39 -9.55
C VAL A 184 -29.65 -8.07 -8.33
N ALA A 185 -30.03 -7.10 -7.51
CA ALA A 185 -29.29 -6.77 -6.29
C ALA A 185 -29.22 -7.96 -5.32
N GLN A 186 -30.33 -8.67 -5.13
CA GLN A 186 -30.40 -9.88 -4.31
C GLN A 186 -29.51 -11.00 -4.89
N PHE A 187 -29.60 -11.23 -6.21
CA PHE A 187 -28.78 -12.23 -6.91
C PHE A 187 -27.27 -11.97 -6.75
N VAL A 188 -26.85 -10.71 -6.84
CA VAL A 188 -25.45 -10.31 -6.61
C VAL A 188 -25.08 -10.52 -5.15
N ALA A 189 -25.93 -10.11 -4.20
CA ALA A 189 -25.67 -10.26 -2.76
C ALA A 189 -25.43 -11.71 -2.33
N GLU A 190 -26.15 -12.66 -2.95
CA GLU A 190 -26.02 -14.10 -2.67
C GLU A 190 -24.74 -14.73 -3.25
N ARG A 191 -24.04 -14.03 -4.16
CA ARG A 191 -22.83 -14.52 -4.83
C ARG A 191 -21.57 -13.77 -4.42
N LEU A 192 -21.63 -13.06 -3.31
CA LEU A 192 -20.51 -12.38 -2.70
C LEU A 192 -19.91 -13.23 -1.57
N GLY A 193 -18.58 -13.27 -1.57
CA GLY A 193 -17.77 -13.77 -0.48
C GLY A 193 -16.64 -12.79 -0.21
N THR A 194 -16.48 -12.37 1.04
CA THR A 194 -15.45 -11.45 1.49
C THR A 194 -14.72 -12.02 2.71
N ILE A 195 -13.41 -11.94 2.72
CA ILE A 195 -12.57 -12.25 3.90
C ILE A 195 -11.57 -11.12 4.12
N ALA A 196 -11.43 -10.68 5.36
CA ALA A 196 -10.52 -9.61 5.75
C ALA A 196 -9.33 -10.16 6.54
N VAL A 197 -8.22 -9.44 6.50
CA VAL A 197 -7.09 -9.62 7.41
C VAL A 197 -6.64 -8.25 7.90
N GLY A 198 -6.39 -8.13 9.21
CA GLY A 198 -5.76 -6.95 9.78
C GLY A 198 -4.48 -7.30 10.54
N LEU A 199 -3.53 -6.37 10.47
CA LEU A 199 -2.23 -6.39 11.13
C LEU A 199 -2.29 -5.79 12.53
N GLU A 200 -3.29 -4.95 12.78
CA GLU A 200 -3.61 -4.38 14.08
C GLU A 200 -5.07 -3.91 14.05
N HIS A 201 -5.63 -3.70 15.22
CA HIS A 201 -6.88 -2.99 15.38
C HIS A 201 -6.68 -1.47 15.06
N CYS A 202 -7.74 -0.77 14.67
CA CYS A 202 -7.72 0.70 14.45
C CYS A 202 -7.96 1.53 15.74
N HIS A 203 -8.49 2.77 15.67
CA HIS A 203 -8.83 3.55 16.86
C HIS A 203 -9.96 4.56 16.54
N VAL A 204 -10.80 4.89 17.53
CA VAL A 204 -11.97 5.77 17.36
C VAL A 204 -11.70 7.21 17.82
N PRO A 205 -12.07 8.23 17.03
CA PRO A 205 -12.11 9.60 17.50
C PRO A 205 -13.00 9.81 18.72
N GLY A 206 -12.36 10.17 19.83
CA GLY A 206 -13.05 10.54 21.05
C GLY A 206 -13.15 9.45 22.11
N THR A 207 -12.67 8.23 21.85
CA THR A 207 -12.64 7.14 22.84
C THR A 207 -11.23 6.92 23.40
N GLU A 208 -11.14 6.22 24.54
CA GLU A 208 -9.87 5.67 25.02
C GLU A 208 -9.38 4.56 24.08
N PRO A 209 -8.06 4.30 24.04
CA PRO A 209 -7.52 3.12 23.38
C PRO A 209 -8.08 1.84 24.01
N GLY A 210 -8.54 0.92 23.17
CA GLY A 210 -9.01 -0.39 23.64
C GLY A 210 -7.88 -1.16 24.34
N SER A 211 -8.24 -2.07 25.25
CA SER A 211 -7.25 -2.85 26.02
C SER A 211 -6.68 -4.06 25.25
N THR A 212 -7.24 -4.37 24.08
CA THR A 212 -6.88 -5.51 23.25
C THR A 212 -6.11 -5.07 22.01
N HIS A 213 -4.83 -5.43 21.96
CA HIS A 213 -3.96 -5.22 20.80
C HIS A 213 -3.47 -6.57 20.27
N LEU A 214 -3.10 -6.61 18.98
CA LEU A 214 -2.31 -7.71 18.45
C LEU A 214 -0.87 -7.57 18.91
N LYS A 215 -0.15 -8.69 18.98
CA LYS A 215 1.30 -8.66 19.21
C LYS A 215 2.01 -8.27 17.91
N ASP A 216 3.23 -7.74 18.02
CA ASP A 216 4.06 -7.33 16.87
C ASP A 216 4.26 -8.42 15.80
N ASP A 217 4.11 -9.70 16.16
CA ASP A 217 4.25 -10.87 15.28
C ASP A 217 2.94 -11.63 15.04
N GLU A 218 1.79 -10.99 15.27
CA GLU A 218 0.45 -11.57 15.18
C GLU A 218 -0.42 -10.80 14.17
N ILE A 219 -1.27 -11.54 13.43
CA ILE A 219 -2.31 -10.98 12.55
C ILE A 219 -3.66 -11.63 12.84
N GLU A 220 -4.76 -10.97 12.49
CA GLU A 220 -6.12 -11.47 12.70
C GLU A 220 -6.88 -11.64 11.37
N VAL A 221 -7.29 -12.88 11.08
CA VAL A 221 -8.05 -13.26 9.88
C VAL A 221 -9.53 -13.29 10.20
N GLY A 222 -10.34 -12.72 9.30
CA GLY A 222 -11.77 -12.57 9.45
C GLY A 222 -12.18 -11.44 10.38
N MET A 223 -11.30 -10.47 10.64
CA MET A 223 -11.65 -9.31 11.46
C MET A 223 -12.78 -8.52 10.79
N GLY A 224 -13.80 -8.15 11.57
CA GLY A 224 -14.93 -7.38 11.04
C GLY A 224 -14.60 -5.90 10.86
N ILE A 225 -15.51 -5.16 10.23
CA ILE A 225 -15.33 -3.71 9.99
C ILE A 225 -15.56 -2.84 11.23
N HIS A 226 -16.08 -3.40 12.32
CA HIS A 226 -16.17 -2.75 13.62
C HIS A 226 -15.19 -3.37 14.63
N ASN A 227 -14.13 -4.04 14.11
CA ASN A 227 -13.06 -4.64 14.90
C ASN A 227 -13.55 -5.78 15.79
N GLU A 228 -14.69 -6.37 15.40
CA GLU A 228 -15.20 -7.58 16.01
C GLU A 228 -14.18 -8.70 15.78
N SER A 229 -13.95 -9.51 16.82
CA SER A 229 -12.97 -10.59 16.78
C SER A 229 -13.13 -11.41 15.52
N GLY A 230 -11.99 -11.63 14.88
CA GLY A 230 -11.86 -12.43 13.70
C GLY A 230 -12.10 -13.91 13.97
N HIS A 231 -12.02 -14.66 12.89
CA HIS A 231 -12.14 -16.10 12.93
C HIS A 231 -10.90 -16.75 13.56
N SER A 232 -9.70 -16.23 13.30
CA SER A 232 -8.47 -16.76 13.90
C SER A 232 -7.35 -15.74 13.97
N ARG A 233 -6.47 -15.91 14.96
CA ARG A 233 -5.18 -15.19 15.06
C ARG A 233 -4.05 -16.09 14.60
N ILE A 234 -3.12 -15.54 13.84
CA ILE A 234 -1.99 -16.28 13.26
C ILE A 234 -0.69 -15.70 13.79
N ARG A 235 0.17 -16.59 14.30
CA ARG A 235 1.51 -16.27 14.80
C ARG A 235 2.47 -17.44 14.49
N PRO A 236 3.68 -17.19 13.95
CA PRO A 236 4.18 -15.90 13.45
C PRO A 236 3.45 -15.46 12.16
N ILE A 237 3.60 -14.18 11.79
CA ILE A 237 3.06 -13.64 10.53
C ILE A 237 3.64 -14.43 9.33
N PRO A 238 2.80 -15.10 8.53
CA PRO A 238 3.27 -15.87 7.37
C PRO A 238 3.68 -14.96 6.21
N ALA A 239 4.42 -15.51 5.26
CA ALA A 239 4.69 -14.83 3.99
C ALA A 239 3.36 -14.55 3.25
N LEU A 240 3.31 -13.44 2.50
CA LEU A 240 2.11 -13.01 1.80
C LEU A 240 1.47 -14.10 0.90
N PRO A 241 2.22 -14.90 0.12
CA PRO A 241 1.63 -15.98 -0.68
C PRO A 241 0.90 -17.04 0.15
N ASP A 242 1.41 -17.38 1.33
CA ASP A 242 0.82 -18.39 2.22
C ASP A 242 -0.41 -17.82 2.95
N LEU A 243 -0.36 -16.54 3.31
CA LEU A 243 -1.53 -15.82 3.83
C LEU A 243 -2.67 -15.82 2.80
N VAL A 244 -2.35 -15.48 1.55
CA VAL A 244 -3.33 -15.46 0.45
C VAL A 244 -3.92 -16.85 0.21
N ASP A 245 -3.13 -17.93 0.27
CA ASP A 245 -3.67 -19.30 0.16
C ASP A 245 -4.71 -19.60 1.25
N LYS A 246 -4.45 -19.17 2.49
CA LYS A 246 -5.42 -19.31 3.59
C LYS A 246 -6.71 -18.52 3.34
N LEU A 247 -6.58 -17.25 2.94
CA LEU A 247 -7.73 -16.39 2.64
C LEU A 247 -8.59 -16.94 1.50
N LEU A 248 -7.95 -17.36 0.41
CA LEU A 248 -8.64 -17.99 -0.73
C LEU A 248 -9.25 -19.34 -0.36
N GLY A 249 -8.68 -20.07 0.59
CA GLY A 249 -9.27 -21.30 1.14
C GLY A 249 -10.69 -21.09 1.67
N TYR A 250 -10.94 -19.99 2.39
CA TYR A 250 -12.28 -19.64 2.89
C TYR A 250 -13.24 -19.24 1.75
N LEU A 251 -12.74 -18.51 0.75
CA LEU A 251 -13.56 -18.08 -0.39
C LEU A 251 -13.89 -19.24 -1.34
N PHE A 252 -12.99 -20.22 -1.47
CA PHE A 252 -13.15 -21.40 -2.32
C PHE A 252 -13.76 -22.60 -1.59
N ALA A 253 -14.22 -22.41 -0.34
CA ALA A 253 -14.89 -23.44 0.42
C ALA A 253 -16.09 -24.02 -0.36
N THR A 254 -16.15 -25.35 -0.42
CA THR A 254 -17.28 -26.11 -0.98
C THR A 254 -17.85 -26.99 0.12
N PRO A 255 -19.08 -27.53 -0.03
CA PRO A 255 -19.67 -28.40 0.99
C PRO A 255 -18.78 -29.60 1.36
N GLU A 256 -17.92 -30.04 0.43
CA GLU A 256 -16.97 -31.14 0.64
C GLU A 256 -15.70 -30.72 1.41
N THR A 257 -15.31 -29.45 1.38
CA THR A 257 -14.07 -28.97 2.02
C THR A 257 -14.33 -28.25 3.35
N ASP A 258 -15.36 -27.41 3.41
CA ASP A 258 -15.82 -26.74 4.63
C ASP A 258 -17.32 -26.41 4.48
N GLU A 259 -18.19 -27.31 4.94
CA GLU A 259 -19.65 -27.15 4.90
C GLU A 259 -20.13 -25.86 5.59
N ASP A 260 -19.43 -25.45 6.66
CA ASP A 260 -19.76 -24.30 7.49
C ASP A 260 -19.48 -22.97 6.77
N ARG A 261 -18.52 -22.95 5.83
CA ARG A 261 -18.14 -21.74 5.06
C ARG A 261 -18.38 -21.84 3.55
N ALA A 262 -18.97 -22.93 3.08
CA ALA A 262 -19.41 -23.10 1.69
C ALA A 262 -20.59 -22.19 1.34
N PHE A 263 -20.32 -20.89 1.16
CA PHE A 263 -21.32 -19.87 0.85
C PHE A 263 -21.44 -19.59 -0.64
N LEU A 264 -20.32 -19.58 -1.37
CA LEU A 264 -20.32 -19.26 -2.79
C LEU A 264 -20.76 -20.48 -3.61
N PRO A 265 -21.70 -20.32 -4.57
CA PRO A 265 -22.22 -21.41 -5.38
C PRO A 265 -21.24 -21.78 -6.51
N TRP A 266 -20.06 -22.26 -6.14
CA TRP A 266 -19.03 -22.65 -7.09
C TRP A 266 -19.55 -23.71 -8.07
N PRO A 267 -19.34 -23.53 -9.38
CA PRO A 267 -19.83 -24.49 -10.36
C PRO A 267 -19.05 -25.80 -10.27
N LYS A 268 -19.72 -26.88 -10.71
CA LYS A 268 -19.14 -28.23 -10.76
C LYS A 268 -17.83 -28.24 -11.55
N LYS A 269 -16.96 -29.21 -11.23
CA LYS A 269 -15.65 -29.36 -11.87
C LYS A 269 -15.81 -29.44 -13.40
N GLY A 270 -15.02 -28.63 -14.12
CA GLY A 270 -15.03 -28.56 -15.60
C GLY A 270 -15.84 -27.41 -16.20
N ALA A 271 -16.71 -26.75 -15.42
CA ALA A 271 -17.38 -25.53 -15.85
C ALA A 271 -16.50 -24.28 -15.65
N PRO A 272 -16.64 -23.24 -16.50
CA PRO A 272 -15.85 -22.02 -16.38
C PRO A 272 -16.18 -21.28 -15.09
N ARG A 273 -15.15 -20.91 -14.31
CA ARG A 273 -15.30 -20.13 -13.08
C ARG A 273 -14.91 -18.69 -13.37
N ASN A 274 -15.87 -17.77 -13.41
CA ASN A 274 -15.60 -16.37 -13.69
C ASN A 274 -15.97 -15.53 -12.47
N CYS A 275 -15.14 -14.57 -12.10
CA CYS A 275 -15.38 -13.69 -10.96
C CYS A 275 -14.99 -12.25 -11.22
N VAL A 276 -15.54 -11.35 -10.41
CA VAL A 276 -14.99 -10.01 -10.18
C VAL A 276 -14.24 -10.04 -8.86
N LEU A 277 -13.00 -9.54 -8.87
CA LEU A 277 -12.14 -9.43 -7.70
C LEU A 277 -12.13 -7.97 -7.20
N LEU A 278 -12.41 -7.79 -5.92
CA LEU A 278 -12.21 -6.52 -5.21
C LEU A 278 -11.20 -6.73 -4.08
N VAL A 279 -10.07 -6.02 -4.14
CA VAL A 279 -9.04 -5.95 -3.10
C VAL A 279 -9.17 -4.59 -2.43
N ASN A 280 -9.77 -4.60 -1.24
CA ASN A 280 -10.14 -3.38 -0.52
C ASN A 280 -9.16 -3.09 0.61
N ASN A 281 -8.67 -1.85 0.68
CA ASN A 281 -7.86 -1.35 1.79
C ASN A 281 -8.78 -1.01 2.96
N LEU A 282 -8.44 -1.50 4.15
CA LEU A 282 -9.21 -1.25 5.37
C LEU A 282 -8.85 0.07 6.05
N GLY A 283 -7.90 0.83 5.48
CA GLY A 283 -7.61 2.23 5.80
C GLY A 283 -6.12 2.50 6.08
N GLY A 284 -5.38 1.50 6.54
CA GLY A 284 -4.01 1.67 7.04
C GLY A 284 -2.88 1.15 6.15
N LEU A 285 -3.16 0.50 5.01
CA LEU A 285 -2.09 0.02 4.12
C LEU A 285 -1.64 1.08 3.13
N SER A 286 -0.34 1.05 2.79
CA SER A 286 0.17 1.85 1.67
C SER A 286 -0.34 1.34 0.33
N ALA A 287 -0.36 2.22 -0.68
CA ALA A 287 -0.69 1.81 -2.05
C ALA A 287 0.29 0.74 -2.58
N LEU A 288 1.56 0.80 -2.16
CA LEU A 288 2.59 -0.18 -2.53
C LEU A 288 2.24 -1.57 -2.01
N GLU A 289 1.91 -1.70 -0.73
CA GLU A 289 1.52 -2.97 -0.12
C GLU A 289 0.24 -3.52 -0.72
N LEU A 290 -0.78 -2.66 -0.91
CA LEU A 290 -2.06 -3.07 -1.48
C LEU A 290 -1.91 -3.57 -2.93
N SER A 291 -1.08 -2.91 -3.75
CA SER A 291 -0.78 -3.36 -5.11
C SER A 291 -0.02 -4.70 -5.13
N SER A 292 0.93 -4.89 -4.21
CA SER A 292 1.65 -6.17 -4.04
C SER A 292 0.68 -7.30 -3.67
N ALA A 293 -0.21 -7.07 -2.68
CA ALA A 293 -1.25 -8.01 -2.29
C ALA A 293 -2.18 -8.35 -3.47
N ALA A 294 -2.67 -7.33 -4.20
CA ALA A 294 -3.54 -7.54 -5.34
C ALA A 294 -2.91 -8.40 -6.44
N LYS A 295 -1.61 -8.17 -6.73
CA LYS A 295 -0.83 -9.00 -7.66
C LYS A 295 -0.77 -10.46 -7.20
N THR A 296 -0.40 -10.71 -5.94
CA THR A 296 -0.32 -12.08 -5.40
C THR A 296 -1.69 -12.77 -5.38
N ILE A 297 -2.76 -12.07 -4.99
CA ILE A 297 -4.13 -12.60 -4.97
C ILE A 297 -4.58 -12.98 -6.38
N ALA A 298 -4.40 -12.08 -7.36
CA ALA A 298 -4.79 -12.33 -8.73
C ALA A 298 -4.07 -13.56 -9.32
N GLU A 299 -2.75 -13.66 -9.13
CA GLU A 299 -1.96 -14.82 -9.58
C GLU A 299 -2.44 -16.13 -8.97
N LYS A 300 -2.75 -16.15 -7.67
CA LYS A 300 -3.23 -17.35 -6.96
C LYS A 300 -4.62 -17.77 -7.45
N ILE A 301 -5.55 -16.83 -7.61
CA ILE A 301 -6.89 -17.10 -8.17
C ILE A 301 -6.80 -17.67 -9.58
N SER A 302 -5.98 -17.08 -10.45
CA SER A 302 -5.79 -17.58 -11.82
C SER A 302 -5.17 -18.98 -11.84
N LYS A 303 -4.19 -19.27 -10.97
CA LYS A 303 -3.60 -20.61 -10.81
C LYS A 303 -4.60 -21.65 -10.29
N SER A 304 -5.62 -21.23 -9.53
CA SER A 304 -6.73 -22.09 -9.09
C SER A 304 -7.77 -22.37 -10.19
N GLY A 305 -7.58 -21.88 -11.42
CA GLY A 305 -8.48 -22.10 -12.55
C GLY A 305 -9.73 -21.21 -12.53
N VAL A 306 -9.69 -20.09 -11.80
CA VAL A 306 -10.75 -19.08 -11.79
C VAL A 306 -10.32 -17.89 -12.65
N ASN A 307 -11.15 -17.53 -13.62
CA ASN A 307 -10.96 -16.38 -14.48
C ASN A 307 -11.41 -15.11 -13.75
N ILE A 308 -10.51 -14.14 -13.64
CA ILE A 308 -10.86 -12.81 -13.15
C ILE A 308 -11.29 -11.99 -14.36
N GLU A 309 -12.55 -11.56 -14.39
CA GLU A 309 -13.07 -10.71 -15.47
C GLU A 309 -12.78 -9.24 -15.21
N ARG A 310 -12.77 -8.82 -13.93
CA ARG A 310 -12.50 -7.45 -13.49
C ARG A 310 -11.76 -7.47 -12.16
N ILE A 311 -10.82 -6.54 -12.00
CA ILE A 311 -10.11 -6.32 -10.75
C ILE A 311 -10.28 -4.87 -10.29
N LEU A 312 -10.70 -4.70 -9.04
CA LEU A 312 -10.83 -3.43 -8.36
C LEU A 312 -9.84 -3.42 -7.20
N VAL A 313 -8.98 -2.41 -7.11
CA VAL A 313 -7.99 -2.26 -6.04
C VAL A 313 -8.08 -0.83 -5.50
N GLY A 314 -8.22 -0.67 -4.19
CA GLY A 314 -8.32 0.66 -3.59
C GLY A 314 -9.06 0.65 -2.25
N THR A 315 -9.45 1.83 -1.79
CA THR A 315 -10.20 2.02 -0.54
C THR A 315 -11.68 2.23 -0.87
N TYR A 316 -12.50 1.20 -0.66
CA TYR A 316 -13.94 1.24 -0.93
C TYR A 316 -14.77 1.19 0.35
N MET A 317 -14.29 0.49 1.38
CA MET A 317 -14.92 0.41 2.69
C MET A 317 -13.83 0.21 3.76
N VAL A 318 -13.58 1.24 4.58
CA VAL A 318 -12.60 1.10 5.67
C VAL A 318 -13.17 0.33 6.86
N SER A 319 -12.29 -0.29 7.63
CA SER A 319 -12.61 -0.92 8.91
C SER A 319 -12.24 -0.01 10.08
N GLN A 320 -12.90 -0.21 11.21
CA GLN A 320 -12.96 0.73 12.31
C GLN A 320 -13.35 0.01 13.65
N ILE A 321 -13.20 0.56 14.88
CA ILE A 321 -13.34 -0.18 16.19
C ILE A 321 -14.51 0.27 17.09
N ILE A 322 -15.13 -0.61 17.90
CA ILE A 322 -15.67 -0.23 19.24
C ILE A 322 -14.94 -0.97 20.37
N ASP A 323 -14.60 -0.28 21.47
CA ASP A 323 -14.48 -0.91 22.81
C ASP A 323 -15.52 -0.27 23.76
N PHE A 324 -16.25 -1.09 24.52
CA PHE A 324 -17.40 -0.67 25.32
C PHE A 324 -17.03 -0.57 26.81
N MET A 325 -16.87 0.68 27.28
CA MET A 325 -16.83 1.15 28.68
C MET A 325 -15.89 0.48 29.70
N ARG A 326 -14.91 1.27 30.19
CA ARG A 326 -14.67 1.42 31.64
C ARG A 326 -14.10 2.81 31.97
N LYS A 327 -14.77 3.54 32.87
CA LYS A 327 -14.37 4.87 33.37
C LYS A 327 -13.01 4.82 34.08
N VAL A 328 -12.02 5.57 33.61
CA VAL A 328 -11.00 6.21 34.46
C VAL A 328 -10.64 7.57 33.85
N GLU A 329 -10.76 8.65 34.62
CA GLU A 329 -10.31 9.98 34.21
C GLU A 329 -8.79 9.98 34.04
N PHE A 330 -8.24 10.23 32.84
CA PHE A 330 -6.95 10.90 32.63
C PHE A 330 -6.82 11.35 31.15
N GLU A 331 -5.85 12.24 30.95
CA GLU A 331 -5.72 13.23 29.87
C GLU A 331 -5.57 12.68 28.44
N ILE A 332 -6.08 13.44 27.48
CA ILE A 332 -6.62 13.00 26.18
C ILE A 332 -5.61 13.13 25.03
N VAL A 333 -5.37 12.04 24.28
CA VAL A 333 -4.70 12.04 22.96
C VAL A 333 -5.40 11.00 22.05
N LYS A 334 -5.85 11.38 20.83
CA LYS A 334 -6.93 10.69 20.05
C LYS A 334 -6.52 10.40 18.55
N THR A 335 -6.84 9.21 17.95
CA THR A 335 -6.52 8.72 16.52
C THR A 335 -7.61 8.19 15.56
N SER A 336 -7.35 8.31 14.24
CA SER A 336 -8.25 8.11 13.08
C SER A 336 -8.06 6.81 12.28
N LEU A 337 -9.06 5.91 12.31
CA LEU A 337 -9.63 5.22 11.13
C LEU A 337 -8.67 4.46 10.19
N ASN A 338 -7.55 3.96 10.71
CA ASN A 338 -6.38 3.55 9.95
C ASN A 338 -6.06 2.05 10.06
N MET A 339 -7.07 1.17 10.01
CA MET A 339 -6.82 -0.25 10.25
C MET A 339 -5.83 -0.79 9.20
N PRO A 340 -4.61 -1.21 9.60
CA PRO A 340 -3.65 -1.75 8.66
C PRO A 340 -4.12 -3.13 8.26
N GLY A 341 -4.64 -3.27 7.06
CA GLY A 341 -5.20 -4.53 6.58
C GLY A 341 -5.89 -4.39 5.23
N PHE A 342 -6.24 -5.52 4.65
CA PHE A 342 -7.01 -5.58 3.41
C PHE A 342 -8.10 -6.65 3.50
N SER A 343 -9.13 -6.51 2.66
CA SER A 343 -10.11 -7.56 2.42
C SER A 343 -10.13 -7.99 0.97
N VAL A 344 -10.41 -9.27 0.75
CA VAL A 344 -10.57 -9.88 -0.56
C VAL A 344 -12.04 -10.23 -0.74
N THR A 345 -12.67 -9.64 -1.74
CA THR A 345 -14.05 -9.90 -2.12
C THR A 345 -14.10 -10.55 -3.50
N LEU A 346 -14.83 -11.66 -3.61
CA LEU A 346 -15.19 -12.27 -4.88
C LEU A 346 -16.69 -12.11 -5.12
N LEU A 347 -17.04 -11.59 -6.28
CA LEU A 347 -18.37 -11.75 -6.86
C LEU A 347 -18.30 -12.88 -7.89
N LEU A 348 -18.92 -14.01 -7.59
CA LEU A 348 -18.99 -15.13 -8.52
C LEU A 348 -20.02 -14.81 -9.63
N LEU A 349 -19.56 -14.81 -10.88
CA LEU A 349 -20.41 -14.50 -12.02
C LEU A 349 -21.26 -15.73 -12.42
N PRO A 350 -22.49 -15.50 -12.93
CA PRO A 350 -23.40 -16.57 -13.29
C PRO A 350 -22.85 -17.45 -14.42
N GLN A 351 -23.21 -18.73 -14.38
CA GLN A 351 -23.07 -19.63 -15.51
C GLN A 351 -24.06 -19.27 -16.64
N PRO A 352 -23.84 -19.75 -17.87
CA PRO A 352 -24.84 -19.63 -18.93
C PRO A 352 -26.20 -20.19 -18.48
N ASN A 353 -27.26 -19.40 -18.64
CA ASN A 353 -28.64 -19.73 -18.24
C ASN A 353 -28.89 -19.84 -16.73
N GLU A 354 -28.00 -19.30 -15.89
CA GLU A 354 -28.19 -19.25 -14.44
C GLU A 354 -28.76 -17.90 -13.99
N GLY A 355 -30.03 -17.89 -13.58
CA GLY A 355 -30.73 -16.69 -13.13
C GLY A 355 -31.19 -15.77 -14.26
N ASP A 356 -31.78 -14.62 -13.89
CA ASP A 356 -32.40 -13.69 -14.84
C ASP A 356 -31.44 -12.62 -15.38
N ILE A 357 -30.14 -12.75 -15.14
CA ILE A 357 -29.11 -11.80 -15.57
C ILE A 357 -27.84 -12.55 -16.01
N SER A 358 -27.31 -12.20 -17.19
CA SER A 358 -26.11 -12.83 -17.71
C SER A 358 -24.83 -12.25 -17.09
N LYS A 359 -23.71 -12.97 -17.28
CA LYS A 359 -22.38 -12.49 -16.91
C LYS A 359 -22.08 -11.14 -17.55
N GLU A 360 -22.34 -11.01 -18.85
CA GLU A 360 -22.07 -9.81 -19.66
C GLU A 360 -22.90 -8.63 -19.17
N GLN A 361 -24.15 -8.85 -18.76
CA GLN A 361 -25.00 -7.81 -18.18
C GLN A 361 -24.46 -7.32 -16.83
N ILE A 362 -24.02 -8.22 -15.94
CA ILE A 362 -23.38 -7.82 -14.67
C ILE A 362 -22.12 -7.00 -14.94
N LEU A 363 -21.26 -7.47 -15.87
CA LEU A 363 -20.04 -6.75 -16.24
C LEU A 363 -20.36 -5.38 -16.84
N GLN A 364 -21.35 -5.27 -17.73
CA GLN A 364 -21.79 -3.99 -18.29
C GLN A 364 -22.31 -3.02 -17.22
N LEU A 365 -23.06 -3.51 -16.23
CA LEU A 365 -23.56 -2.69 -15.12
C LEU A 365 -22.42 -2.23 -14.19
N LEU A 366 -21.43 -3.09 -13.98
CA LEU A 366 -20.24 -2.75 -13.22
C LEU A 366 -19.41 -1.68 -13.97
N ASP A 367 -19.17 -1.89 -15.27
CA ASP A 367 -18.41 -1.03 -16.19
C ASP A 367 -19.12 0.32 -16.46
N ALA A 368 -20.43 0.40 -16.22
CA ALA A 368 -21.20 1.61 -16.45
C ALA A 368 -20.62 2.79 -15.63
N PRO A 369 -20.54 4.00 -16.22
CA PRO A 369 -19.97 5.15 -15.54
C PRO A 369 -20.80 5.53 -14.30
N ALA A 370 -20.12 5.97 -13.25
CA ALA A 370 -20.73 6.51 -12.05
C ALA A 370 -20.13 7.88 -11.75
N LYS A 371 -20.97 8.88 -11.45
CA LYS A 371 -20.53 10.22 -11.07
C LYS A 371 -20.50 10.36 -9.55
N THR A 372 -19.62 9.59 -8.92
CA THR A 372 -19.44 9.58 -7.46
C THR A 372 -17.97 9.89 -7.14
N PRO A 373 -17.68 10.55 -6.01
CA PRO A 373 -16.31 10.89 -5.65
C PRO A 373 -15.45 9.65 -5.32
N ALA A 374 -16.05 8.52 -4.96
CA ALA A 374 -15.31 7.34 -4.48
C ALA A 374 -15.28 6.14 -5.44
N TRP A 375 -16.04 6.15 -6.55
CA TRP A 375 -15.94 5.09 -7.55
C TRP A 375 -14.81 5.39 -8.54
N THR A 376 -13.57 5.11 -8.11
CA THR A 376 -12.35 5.45 -8.87
C THR A 376 -11.91 4.36 -9.84
N TRP A 377 -12.73 3.34 -10.07
CA TRP A 377 -12.38 2.22 -10.94
C TRP A 377 -12.52 2.57 -12.42
N THR A 378 -11.51 2.20 -13.22
CA THR A 378 -11.35 2.69 -14.60
C THR A 378 -11.20 1.59 -15.66
N SER A 379 -11.01 0.32 -15.29
CA SER A 379 -10.66 -0.75 -16.23
C SER A 379 -11.78 -1.78 -16.39
N GLY A 380 -12.57 -1.64 -17.46
CA GLY A 380 -13.59 -2.60 -17.87
C GLY A 380 -13.02 -3.81 -18.66
N THR A 381 -11.79 -4.24 -18.38
CA THR A 381 -11.16 -5.37 -19.08
C THR A 381 -10.55 -6.38 -18.12
N PRO A 382 -10.45 -7.67 -18.50
CA PRO A 382 -9.71 -8.67 -17.73
C PRO A 382 -8.25 -8.25 -17.47
N PRO A 383 -7.66 -8.66 -16.34
CA PRO A 383 -6.25 -8.39 -16.04
C PRO A 383 -5.35 -9.11 -17.06
N ARG A 384 -4.18 -8.50 -17.33
CA ARG A 384 -3.17 -9.10 -18.21
C ARG A 384 -2.46 -10.25 -17.48
N ASN A 385 -2.21 -11.35 -18.19
CA ASN A 385 -1.29 -12.38 -17.73
C ASN A 385 0.12 -12.01 -18.22
N ASP A 386 0.98 -11.53 -17.32
CA ASP A 386 2.38 -11.19 -17.61
C ASP A 386 3.25 -12.45 -17.74
N SER A 387 2.89 -13.36 -18.64
CA SER A 387 3.75 -14.49 -19.04
C SER A 387 4.68 -14.12 -20.21
N SER A 388 4.82 -12.85 -20.52
CA SER A 388 5.64 -12.34 -21.62
C SER A 388 6.51 -11.18 -21.13
N THR A 389 7.41 -11.45 -20.18
CA THR A 389 8.63 -10.66 -20.09
C THR A 389 9.47 -11.04 -21.31
N SER A 390 9.37 -10.22 -22.36
CA SER A 390 10.43 -10.14 -23.35
C SER A 390 11.70 -9.75 -22.59
N ASP A 391 12.55 -10.73 -22.33
CA ASP A 391 13.94 -10.52 -21.96
C ASP A 391 14.58 -9.70 -23.08
N VAL A 392 14.50 -8.37 -22.96
CA VAL A 392 15.38 -7.50 -23.70
C VAL A 392 16.74 -7.80 -23.10
N GLN A 393 17.44 -8.75 -23.73
CA GLN A 393 18.84 -9.01 -23.45
C GLN A 393 19.52 -7.65 -23.50
N ALA A 394 19.98 -7.18 -22.35
CA ALA A 394 20.91 -6.07 -22.30
C ALA A 394 22.10 -6.50 -23.16
N GLU A 395 22.21 -5.94 -24.35
CA GLU A 395 23.39 -6.11 -25.19
C GLU A 395 24.57 -5.61 -24.36
N GLY A 396 25.29 -6.55 -23.77
CA GLY A 396 26.45 -6.28 -22.94
C GLY A 396 27.45 -5.48 -23.73
N ILE A 397 28.02 -4.46 -23.09
CA ILE A 397 29.13 -3.65 -23.60
C ILE A 397 30.37 -4.56 -23.69
N SER A 398 30.40 -5.39 -24.72
CA SER A 398 31.49 -6.27 -25.13
C SER A 398 32.44 -5.47 -26.03
N SER A 399 33.10 -4.45 -25.49
CA SER A 399 34.16 -3.75 -26.24
C SER A 399 35.36 -3.26 -25.43
N GLN A 400 35.53 -3.69 -24.17
CA GLN A 400 36.83 -3.60 -23.52
C GLN A 400 37.67 -4.84 -23.87
N LYS A 401 38.80 -4.62 -24.56
CA LYS A 401 39.72 -5.66 -25.03
C LYS A 401 40.16 -6.58 -23.88
N LYS A 402 40.14 -7.90 -24.13
CA LYS A 402 40.62 -9.00 -23.25
C LYS A 402 42.14 -9.00 -22.98
N ASP A 403 42.84 -7.88 -23.13
CA ASP A 403 44.31 -7.81 -23.14
C ASP A 403 44.93 -7.36 -21.81
N ASN A 404 44.17 -7.36 -20.70
CA ASN A 404 44.67 -6.95 -19.39
C ASN A 404 44.87 -8.16 -18.47
N ALA A 405 45.96 -8.15 -17.69
CA ALA A 405 46.20 -9.14 -16.64
C ALA A 405 45.03 -9.15 -15.63
N PRO A 406 44.65 -10.33 -15.09
CA PRO A 406 43.59 -10.42 -14.10
C PRO A 406 43.91 -9.58 -12.86
N VAL A 407 42.87 -9.04 -12.21
CA VAL A 407 43.03 -8.28 -10.95
C VAL A 407 43.75 -9.11 -9.89
N SER A 408 44.52 -8.45 -9.02
CA SER A 408 45.14 -9.16 -7.91
C SER A 408 44.12 -9.62 -6.88
N ASN A 409 44.48 -10.68 -6.15
CA ASN A 409 43.74 -11.11 -4.96
C ASN A 409 43.66 -9.97 -3.93
N GLN A 410 44.69 -9.13 -3.82
CA GLN A 410 44.70 -7.99 -2.90
C GLN A 410 43.62 -6.95 -3.23
N PHE A 411 43.39 -6.66 -4.52
CA PHE A 411 42.29 -5.79 -4.96
C PHE A 411 40.94 -6.39 -4.56
N SER A 412 40.67 -7.64 -4.95
CA SER A 412 39.42 -8.34 -4.65
C SER A 412 39.15 -8.46 -3.15
N ASP A 413 40.18 -8.75 -2.35
CA ASP A 413 40.08 -8.82 -0.89
C ASP A 413 39.76 -7.46 -0.27
N SER A 414 40.30 -6.37 -0.84
CA SER A 414 40.04 -5.01 -0.35
C SER A 414 38.62 -4.57 -0.65
N VAL A 415 38.11 -4.84 -1.86
CA VAL A 415 36.70 -4.58 -2.21
C VAL A 415 35.79 -5.42 -1.32
N ARG A 416 36.11 -6.71 -1.10
CA ARG A 416 35.34 -7.60 -0.21
C ARG A 416 35.25 -7.06 1.21
N ARG A 417 36.37 -6.59 1.78
CA ARG A 417 36.38 -5.96 3.12
C ARG A 417 35.55 -4.67 3.17
N ALA A 418 35.65 -3.81 2.17
CA ALA A 418 34.86 -2.58 2.07
C ALA A 418 33.35 -2.86 2.00
N CYS A 419 32.92 -3.81 1.17
CA CYS A 419 31.51 -4.23 1.09
C CYS A 419 31.02 -4.80 2.43
N ASN A 420 31.79 -5.67 3.07
CA ASN A 420 31.43 -6.24 4.38
C ASN A 420 31.32 -5.16 5.46
N ALA A 421 32.18 -4.15 5.46
CA ALA A 421 32.11 -3.03 6.40
C ALA A 421 30.81 -2.22 6.24
N LEU A 422 30.35 -2.00 5.00
CA LEU A 422 29.07 -1.34 4.73
C LEU A 422 27.88 -2.19 5.19
N ILE A 423 27.89 -3.50 4.93
CA ILE A 423 26.82 -4.42 5.34
C ILE A 423 26.71 -4.45 6.87
N GLN A 424 27.84 -4.45 7.59
CA GLN A 424 27.88 -4.40 9.05
C GLN A 424 27.36 -3.07 9.62
N ALA A 425 27.63 -1.96 8.91
CA ALA A 425 27.21 -0.63 9.33
C ALA A 425 25.75 -0.28 8.97
N GLU A 426 25.04 -1.13 8.23
CA GLU A 426 23.71 -0.84 7.68
C GLU A 426 22.74 -0.31 8.74
N VAL A 427 22.57 -1.03 9.86
CA VAL A 427 21.61 -0.66 10.91
C VAL A 427 21.96 0.71 11.51
N GLU A 428 23.25 0.99 11.75
CA GLU A 428 23.69 2.28 12.30
C GLU A 428 23.41 3.42 11.31
N ILE A 429 23.75 3.23 10.02
CA ILE A 429 23.54 4.21 8.96
C ILE A 429 22.04 4.48 8.76
N THR A 430 21.22 3.43 8.73
CA THR A 430 19.76 3.52 8.64
C THR A 430 19.18 4.30 9.84
N GLN A 431 19.66 4.05 11.06
CA GLN A 431 19.23 4.80 12.24
C GLN A 431 19.60 6.29 12.18
N MET A 432 20.81 6.61 11.71
CA MET A 432 21.21 8.01 11.50
C MET A 432 20.31 8.68 10.46
N ASP A 433 20.05 8.00 9.35
CA ASP A 433 19.24 8.51 8.25
C ASP A 433 17.75 8.67 8.61
N GLN A 434 17.21 7.86 9.53
CA GLN A 434 15.86 8.08 10.08
C GLN A 434 15.74 9.41 10.84
N ILE A 435 16.85 9.94 11.37
CA ILE A 435 16.87 11.23 12.08
C ILE A 435 17.03 12.39 11.10
N VAL A 436 17.91 12.24 10.09
CA VAL A 436 18.37 13.35 9.24
C VAL A 436 17.91 13.27 7.78
N GLY A 437 17.19 12.21 7.40
CA GLY A 437 16.77 11.90 6.03
C GLY A 437 15.47 11.09 6.02
N ASP A 438 15.37 10.12 5.13
CA ASP A 438 14.20 9.25 4.92
C ASP A 438 14.39 7.80 5.41
N GLY A 439 15.57 7.47 5.92
CA GLY A 439 15.83 6.21 6.61
C GLY A 439 16.09 5.03 5.67
N ASP A 440 16.57 5.28 4.45
CA ASP A 440 16.87 4.24 3.44
C ASP A 440 18.36 4.19 3.04
N CYS A 441 19.20 5.09 3.55
CA CYS A 441 20.60 5.17 3.14
C CYS A 441 21.38 3.88 3.45
N GLY A 442 21.21 3.31 4.64
CA GLY A 442 21.91 2.08 5.04
C GLY A 442 21.49 0.88 4.20
N THR A 443 20.18 0.67 4.00
CA THR A 443 19.65 -0.43 3.17
C THR A 443 20.08 -0.29 1.71
N THR A 444 20.13 0.95 1.19
CA THR A 444 20.64 1.24 -0.16
C THR A 444 22.12 0.87 -0.30
N LEU A 445 22.97 1.29 0.65
CA LEU A 445 24.41 0.95 0.63
C LEU A 445 24.64 -0.56 0.78
N LYS A 446 23.84 -1.24 1.61
CA LYS A 446 23.88 -2.69 1.77
C LYS A 446 23.54 -3.41 0.46
N ALA A 447 22.47 -3.00 -0.23
CA ALA A 447 22.08 -3.62 -1.51
C ALA A 447 23.19 -3.52 -2.56
N GLY A 448 23.85 -2.37 -2.67
CA GLY A 448 25.03 -2.19 -3.52
C GLY A 448 26.21 -3.09 -3.11
N ALA A 449 26.50 -3.17 -1.81
CA ALA A 449 27.58 -3.99 -1.29
C ALA A 449 27.35 -5.50 -1.53
N GLU A 450 26.14 -6.00 -1.31
CA GLU A 450 25.75 -7.40 -1.55
C GLU A 450 25.87 -7.74 -3.05
N ALA A 451 25.36 -6.88 -3.94
CA ALA A 451 25.45 -7.09 -5.38
C ALA A 451 26.91 -7.14 -5.90
N VAL A 452 27.79 -6.33 -5.33
CA VAL A 452 29.23 -6.35 -5.64
C VAL A 452 29.88 -7.65 -5.14
N LEU A 453 29.56 -8.09 -3.91
CA LEU A 453 30.06 -9.37 -3.36
C LEU A 453 29.60 -10.57 -4.18
N ASP A 454 28.35 -10.59 -4.61
CA ASP A 454 27.81 -11.65 -5.47
C ASP A 454 28.56 -11.74 -6.80
N THR A 455 28.96 -10.60 -7.36
CA THR A 455 29.77 -10.56 -8.59
C THR A 455 31.22 -10.95 -8.33
N LEU A 456 31.83 -10.50 -7.23
CA LEU A 456 33.20 -10.89 -6.83
C LEU A 456 33.37 -12.40 -6.67
N ASN A 457 32.30 -13.12 -6.32
CA ASN A 457 32.32 -14.58 -6.18
C ASN A 457 32.20 -15.32 -7.53
N LYS A 458 31.94 -14.62 -8.65
CA LYS A 458 31.84 -15.23 -9.97
C LYS A 458 33.22 -15.42 -10.59
N PRO A 459 33.48 -16.55 -11.29
CA PRO A 459 34.79 -16.83 -11.92
C PRO A 459 35.25 -15.80 -12.96
N GLU A 460 34.31 -15.05 -13.52
CA GLU A 460 34.55 -14.08 -14.60
C GLU A 460 35.01 -12.71 -14.09
N PHE A 461 34.82 -12.41 -12.80
CA PHE A 461 35.21 -11.13 -12.23
C PHE A 461 36.73 -10.96 -12.29
N GLY A 462 37.19 -9.77 -12.68
CA GLY A 462 38.62 -9.48 -12.75
C GLY A 462 39.30 -9.85 -14.07
N SER A 463 38.59 -10.53 -14.99
CA SER A 463 39.12 -10.91 -16.31
C SER A 463 39.45 -9.73 -17.23
N TYR A 464 39.00 -8.51 -16.88
CA TYR A 464 39.24 -7.27 -17.63
C TYR A 464 40.30 -6.35 -16.97
N GLY A 465 40.99 -6.85 -15.94
CA GLY A 465 41.96 -6.08 -15.13
C GLY A 465 41.31 -5.01 -14.26
N THR A 466 42.13 -4.25 -13.53
CA THR A 466 41.67 -3.34 -12.47
C THR A 466 40.71 -2.26 -12.94
N VAL A 467 40.98 -1.64 -14.09
CA VAL A 467 40.11 -0.61 -14.68
C VAL A 467 38.75 -1.19 -15.07
N GLY A 468 38.75 -2.34 -15.74
CA GLY A 468 37.51 -3.04 -16.12
C GLY A 468 36.70 -3.46 -14.89
N SER A 469 37.36 -3.96 -13.85
CA SER A 469 36.72 -4.30 -12.58
C SER A 469 36.09 -3.09 -11.87
N ILE A 470 36.76 -1.94 -11.81
CA ILE A 470 36.19 -0.71 -11.21
C ILE A 470 34.98 -0.25 -12.03
N SER A 471 35.06 -0.30 -13.37
CA SER A 471 33.94 0.02 -14.25
C SER A 471 32.75 -0.92 -14.03
N GLN A 472 33.02 -2.23 -13.90
CA GLN A 472 31.99 -3.24 -13.63
C GLN A 472 31.33 -3.02 -12.26
N ILE A 473 32.11 -2.71 -11.22
CA ILE A 473 31.58 -2.36 -9.90
C ILE A 473 30.69 -1.11 -10.00
N GLY A 474 31.10 -0.08 -10.74
CA GLY A 474 30.30 1.13 -10.95
C GLY A 474 28.94 0.88 -11.60
N GLN A 475 28.87 -0.06 -12.55
CA GLN A 475 27.61 -0.48 -13.17
C GLN A 475 26.71 -1.23 -12.18
N ILE A 476 27.26 -2.25 -11.51
CA ILE A 476 26.52 -3.04 -10.51
C ILE A 476 25.97 -2.16 -9.41
N VAL A 477 26.78 -1.22 -8.91
CA VAL A 477 26.35 -0.24 -7.91
C VAL A 477 25.21 0.63 -8.47
N GLY A 478 25.32 1.10 -9.72
CA GLY A 478 24.26 1.88 -10.35
C GLY A 478 22.95 1.11 -10.54
N ASP A 479 23.03 -0.20 -10.80
CA ASP A 479 21.87 -1.07 -11.01
C ASP A 479 21.22 -1.50 -9.68
N ALA A 480 22.03 -1.75 -8.65
CA ALA A 480 21.57 -2.28 -7.36
C ALA A 480 21.19 -1.19 -6.36
N MET A 481 21.79 0.00 -6.44
CA MET A 481 21.50 1.12 -5.54
C MET A 481 20.51 2.10 -6.18
N GLY A 482 19.39 2.33 -5.51
CA GLY A 482 18.40 3.34 -5.91
C GLY A 482 18.83 4.78 -5.58
N GLY A 483 18.07 5.72 -6.13
CA GLY A 483 18.10 7.14 -5.71
C GLY A 483 19.41 7.86 -5.98
N THR A 484 19.65 8.93 -5.20
CA THR A 484 20.82 9.80 -5.38
C THR A 484 22.13 9.09 -5.06
N SER A 485 22.14 8.18 -4.08
CA SER A 485 23.34 7.44 -3.69
C SER A 485 23.86 6.56 -4.83
N GLY A 486 23.01 5.76 -5.48
CA GLY A 486 23.43 4.93 -6.61
C GLY A 486 24.07 5.73 -7.74
N ALA A 487 23.45 6.86 -8.09
CA ALA A 487 24.00 7.77 -9.10
C ALA A 487 25.36 8.36 -8.69
N LEU A 488 25.52 8.86 -7.45
CA LEU A 488 26.78 9.47 -7.00
C LEU A 488 27.94 8.46 -6.97
N TYR A 489 27.71 7.25 -6.46
CA TYR A 489 28.74 6.21 -6.42
C TYR A 489 29.08 5.72 -7.83
N SER A 490 28.08 5.49 -8.69
CA SER A 490 28.31 5.05 -10.07
C SER A 490 29.09 6.08 -10.88
N ILE A 491 28.72 7.37 -10.78
CA ILE A 491 29.45 8.49 -11.41
C ILE A 491 30.91 8.51 -10.95
N TYR A 492 31.15 8.42 -9.63
CA TYR A 492 32.51 8.46 -9.09
C TYR A 492 33.34 7.25 -9.56
N LEU A 493 32.78 6.03 -9.51
CA LEU A 493 33.48 4.81 -9.91
C LEU A 493 33.75 4.78 -11.43
N SER A 494 32.80 5.19 -12.26
CA SER A 494 33.01 5.32 -13.71
C SER A 494 34.07 6.36 -14.04
N ALA A 495 34.06 7.51 -13.34
CA ALA A 495 35.08 8.54 -13.53
C ALA A 495 36.47 8.09 -13.02
N LEU A 496 36.52 7.32 -11.93
CA LEU A 496 37.76 6.72 -11.42
C LEU A 496 38.35 5.74 -12.43
N ALA A 497 37.52 4.87 -13.03
CA ALA A 497 37.96 3.98 -14.10
C ALA A 497 38.48 4.77 -15.31
N GLN A 498 37.81 5.86 -15.71
CA GLN A 498 38.26 6.73 -16.79
C GLN A 498 39.61 7.41 -16.49
N GLY A 499 39.78 7.90 -15.25
CA GLY A 499 41.03 8.50 -14.80
C GLY A 499 42.19 7.50 -14.83
N LEU A 500 41.97 6.29 -14.31
CA LEU A 500 42.97 5.21 -14.34
C LEU A 500 43.29 4.77 -15.76
N GLN A 501 42.28 4.63 -16.63
CA GLN A 501 42.47 4.30 -18.04
C GLN A 501 43.36 5.31 -18.77
N SER A 502 43.25 6.59 -18.39
CA SER A 502 44.05 7.69 -18.96
C SER A 502 45.47 7.74 -18.39
N ALA A 503 45.65 7.35 -17.13
CA ALA A 503 46.94 7.36 -16.43
C ALA A 503 47.83 6.14 -16.75
N ILE A 504 47.24 5.02 -17.20
CA ILE A 504 47.96 3.79 -17.54
C ILE A 504 48.29 3.80 -19.04
N THR A 505 49.52 4.20 -19.39
CA THR A 505 50.01 4.30 -20.78
C THR A 505 50.65 3.02 -21.32
N ASN A 506 51.05 2.07 -20.48
CA ASN A 506 51.62 0.78 -20.86
C ASN A 506 50.92 -0.38 -20.11
N ASN A 507 50.45 -1.35 -20.86
CA ASN A 507 49.35 -2.24 -20.49
C ASN A 507 49.81 -3.51 -19.72
N SER A 508 50.54 -3.38 -18.61
CA SER A 508 51.10 -4.55 -17.92
C SER A 508 51.43 -4.37 -16.42
N GLY A 509 50.55 -3.76 -15.62
CA GLY A 509 50.78 -3.68 -14.16
C GLY A 509 49.57 -3.18 -13.38
N GLU A 510 49.59 -3.40 -12.05
CA GLU A 510 48.65 -2.75 -11.14
C GLU A 510 48.91 -1.23 -11.11
N PRO A 511 47.87 -0.38 -10.98
CA PRO A 511 48.07 1.06 -10.91
C PRO A 511 48.89 1.45 -9.67
N THR A 512 49.79 2.40 -9.81
CA THR A 512 50.58 2.93 -8.68
C THR A 512 49.72 3.80 -7.77
N ARG A 513 50.20 4.08 -6.55
CA ARG A 513 49.53 4.98 -5.60
C ARG A 513 49.26 6.35 -6.24
N GLU A 514 50.23 6.88 -6.98
CA GLU A 514 50.15 8.18 -7.65
C GLU A 514 49.05 8.17 -8.71
N GLN A 515 48.96 7.09 -9.51
CA GLN A 515 47.90 6.94 -10.51
C GLN A 515 46.51 6.84 -9.88
N TYR A 516 46.37 6.15 -8.74
CA TYR A 516 45.12 6.14 -7.99
C TYR A 516 44.76 7.51 -7.42
N ALA A 517 45.74 8.27 -6.91
CA ALA A 517 45.50 9.61 -6.37
C ALA A 517 45.05 10.58 -7.46
N GLU A 518 45.72 10.57 -8.62
CA GLU A 518 45.35 11.39 -9.79
C GLU A 518 43.95 11.01 -10.32
N ALA A 519 43.67 9.71 -10.46
CA ALA A 519 42.38 9.25 -10.93
C ALA A 519 41.25 9.54 -9.93
N ALA A 520 41.51 9.47 -8.62
CA ALA A 520 40.55 9.83 -7.58
C ALA A 520 40.26 11.33 -7.55
N ALA A 521 41.27 12.18 -7.76
CA ALA A 521 41.09 13.63 -7.94
C ALA A 521 40.25 13.94 -9.18
N PHE A 522 40.56 13.30 -10.31
CA PHE A 522 39.75 13.40 -11.52
C PHE A 522 38.29 12.96 -11.29
N ALA A 523 38.09 11.84 -10.60
CA ALA A 523 36.77 11.32 -10.29
C ALA A 523 35.95 12.27 -9.40
N LEU A 524 36.58 12.90 -8.42
CA LEU A 524 35.95 13.91 -7.56
C LEU A 524 35.54 15.16 -8.36
N ASP A 525 36.42 15.66 -9.24
CA ASP A 525 36.11 16.80 -10.11
C ASP A 525 34.96 16.48 -11.08
N ARG A 526 34.91 15.26 -11.62
CA ARG A 526 33.77 14.80 -12.43
C ARG A 526 32.50 14.73 -11.60
N LEU A 527 32.55 14.18 -10.39
CA LEU A 527 31.39 14.12 -9.49
C LEU A 527 30.83 15.53 -9.23
N TYR A 528 31.71 16.51 -9.01
CA TYR A 528 31.37 17.94 -8.83
C TYR A 528 30.64 18.59 -10.00
N THR A 529 30.71 18.03 -11.21
CA THR A 529 29.90 18.52 -12.34
C THR A 529 28.42 18.13 -12.23
N TYR A 530 28.11 17.07 -11.49
CA TYR A 530 26.75 16.52 -11.38
C TYR A 530 26.11 16.75 -10.00
N THR A 531 26.93 16.98 -8.96
CA THR A 531 26.44 17.37 -7.63
C THR A 531 26.79 18.81 -7.29
N ARG A 532 25.87 19.49 -6.59
CA ARG A 532 26.11 20.82 -6.00
C ARG A 532 26.79 20.75 -4.64
N ALA A 533 26.91 19.56 -4.03
CA ALA A 533 27.56 19.39 -2.74
C ALA A 533 29.06 19.74 -2.82
N ARG A 534 29.56 20.50 -1.84
CA ARG A 534 30.96 20.92 -1.70
C ARG A 534 31.36 20.93 -0.22
N PRO A 535 32.56 20.49 0.15
CA PRO A 535 32.98 20.56 1.54
C PRO A 535 33.05 22.01 2.08
N PRO A 536 32.57 22.28 3.31
CA PRO A 536 31.65 21.46 4.10
C PRO A 536 30.20 21.60 3.61
N SER A 537 29.55 20.48 3.27
CA SER A 537 28.14 20.41 2.82
C SER A 537 27.25 19.51 3.65
N ARG A 538 27.86 18.69 4.52
CA ARG A 538 27.21 17.63 5.30
C ARG A 538 26.62 16.55 4.39
N THR A 539 27.48 15.90 3.62
CA THR A 539 27.15 14.81 2.69
C THR A 539 28.32 13.85 2.56
N LEU A 540 28.14 12.75 1.81
CA LEU A 540 29.21 11.82 1.42
C LEU A 540 30.42 12.49 0.76
N VAL A 541 30.24 13.69 0.20
CA VAL A 541 31.31 14.46 -0.44
C VAL A 541 32.36 14.94 0.57
N ASP A 542 31.99 15.23 1.82
CA ASP A 542 32.92 15.79 2.81
C ASP A 542 34.08 14.82 3.13
N PRO A 543 33.83 13.56 3.54
CA PRO A 543 34.91 12.61 3.77
C PRO A 543 35.58 12.15 2.48
N LEU A 544 34.84 12.06 1.36
CA LEU A 544 35.42 11.69 0.08
C LEU A 544 36.46 12.72 -0.38
N ALA A 545 36.11 14.01 -0.33
CA ALA A 545 37.03 15.08 -0.70
C ALA A 545 38.24 15.13 0.24
N ALA A 546 38.03 15.02 1.55
CA ALA A 546 39.12 14.99 2.53
C ALA A 546 40.10 13.83 2.29
N PHE A 547 39.60 12.65 1.94
CA PHE A 547 40.41 11.50 1.56
C PHE A 547 41.23 11.77 0.30
N VAL A 548 40.55 12.20 -0.77
CA VAL A 548 41.15 12.43 -2.09
C VAL A 548 42.18 13.56 -2.04
N ASP A 549 41.89 14.66 -1.34
CA ASP A 549 42.80 15.79 -1.20
C ASP A 549 44.04 15.42 -0.38
N SER A 550 43.90 14.53 0.61
CA SER A 550 45.03 14.02 1.39
C SER A 550 45.94 13.10 0.56
N LEU A 551 45.39 12.31 -0.36
CA LEU A 551 46.16 11.41 -1.22
C LEU A 551 47.04 12.13 -2.25
N LYS A 552 46.74 13.39 -2.56
CA LYS A 552 47.55 14.23 -3.48
C LYS A 552 48.98 14.44 -2.94
N ASP A 553 49.17 14.40 -1.63
CA ASP A 553 50.51 14.45 -1.04
C ASP A 553 51.16 13.06 -1.08
N PRO A 554 52.29 12.87 -1.79
CA PRO A 554 52.99 11.60 -1.84
C PRO A 554 53.56 11.15 -0.48
N GLY A 555 53.74 12.07 0.47
CA GLY A 555 54.22 11.77 1.83
C GLY A 555 53.14 11.26 2.79
N VAL A 556 51.85 11.31 2.40
CA VAL A 556 50.72 10.91 3.24
C VAL A 556 50.41 9.43 3.06
N HIS A 557 50.39 8.66 4.15
CA HIS A 557 50.01 7.26 4.10
C HIS A 557 48.48 7.07 4.04
N LEU A 558 48.02 5.89 3.61
CA LEU A 558 46.59 5.62 3.38
C LEU A 558 45.76 5.70 4.68
N ASP A 559 46.35 5.33 5.81
CA ASP A 559 45.81 5.50 7.15
C ASP A 559 45.62 6.98 7.51
N GLN A 560 46.59 7.84 7.20
CA GLN A 560 46.49 9.29 7.44
C GLN A 560 45.41 9.94 6.56
N ALA A 561 45.29 9.53 5.29
CA ALA A 561 44.21 9.98 4.41
C ALA A 561 42.84 9.52 4.94
N PHE A 562 42.76 8.29 5.46
CA PHE A 562 41.56 7.81 6.15
C PHE A 562 41.24 8.62 7.40
N GLU A 563 42.22 8.96 8.24
CA GLU A 563 42.00 9.81 9.42
C GLU A 563 41.47 11.21 9.05
N ALA A 564 41.85 11.76 7.89
CA ALA A 564 41.25 12.98 7.37
C ALA A 564 39.78 12.78 6.98
N ALA A 565 39.47 11.68 6.29
CA ALA A 565 38.11 11.32 5.92
C ALA A 565 37.22 11.05 7.14
N GLN A 566 37.74 10.33 8.14
CA GLN A 566 37.04 10.02 9.37
C GLN A 566 36.70 11.30 10.14
N ARG A 567 37.65 12.22 10.29
CA ARG A 567 37.39 13.53 10.92
C ARG A 567 36.31 14.31 10.17
N ALA A 568 36.40 14.38 8.84
CA ALA A 568 35.39 15.05 8.02
C ALA A 568 33.99 14.42 8.16
N ALA A 569 33.90 13.08 8.22
CA ALA A 569 32.65 12.38 8.49
C ALA A 569 32.11 12.64 9.90
N GLU A 570 32.97 12.67 10.91
CA GLU A 570 32.58 12.99 12.29
C GLU A 570 32.11 14.44 12.45
N ASP A 571 32.74 15.38 11.77
CA ASP A 571 32.45 16.82 11.84
C ASP A 571 31.07 17.15 11.25
N THR A 572 30.52 16.31 10.38
CA THR A 572 29.16 16.47 9.82
C THR A 572 28.08 16.67 10.87
N LYS A 573 28.25 16.12 12.09
CA LYS A 573 27.32 16.31 13.20
C LYS A 573 27.20 17.76 13.69
N ASN A 574 28.22 18.56 13.44
CA ASN A 574 28.33 19.96 13.83
C ASN A 574 28.03 20.93 12.67
N LEU A 575 27.83 20.41 11.46
CA LEU A 575 27.65 21.21 10.26
C LEU A 575 26.16 21.43 9.94
N PRO A 576 25.79 22.63 9.44
CA PRO A 576 24.49 22.83 8.84
C PRO A 576 24.39 22.01 7.54
N ALA A 577 23.24 21.38 7.31
CA ALA A 577 23.00 20.67 6.06
C ALA A 577 22.81 21.67 4.92
N ARG A 578 23.68 21.62 3.90
CA ARG A 578 23.63 22.51 2.72
C ARG A 578 23.22 21.80 1.43
N ALA A 579 23.24 20.47 1.44
CA ALA A 579 22.85 19.61 0.33
C ALA A 579 22.30 18.28 0.88
N GLY A 580 21.70 17.47 -0.01
CA GLY A 580 21.08 16.20 0.36
C GLY A 580 19.74 16.37 1.07
N ARG A 581 19.17 15.25 1.53
CA ARG A 581 17.86 15.25 2.22
C ARG A 581 17.88 15.99 3.55
N ALA A 582 19.01 15.98 4.25
CA ALA A 582 19.22 16.70 5.49
C ALA A 582 19.00 18.22 5.37
N ALA A 583 19.14 18.80 4.17
CA ALA A 583 18.89 20.22 3.93
C ALA A 583 17.40 20.61 4.03
N TYR A 584 16.48 19.64 3.95
CA TYR A 584 15.03 19.86 4.10
C TYR A 584 14.52 19.60 5.53
N VAL A 585 15.36 19.03 6.40
CA VAL A 585 15.01 18.72 7.79
C VAL A 585 15.28 19.93 8.68
N ASN A 586 14.46 20.12 9.71
CA ASN A 586 14.63 21.21 10.67
C ASN A 586 16.05 21.17 11.27
N ALA A 587 16.77 22.31 11.21
CA ALA A 587 18.15 22.47 11.68
C ALA A 587 18.40 21.96 13.11
N GLU A 588 17.41 22.05 14.01
CA GLU A 588 17.52 21.52 15.37
C GLU A 588 17.50 19.99 15.42
N ALA A 589 16.71 19.34 14.57
CA ALA A 589 16.62 17.88 14.49
C ALA A 589 17.87 17.24 13.90
N VAL A 590 18.62 17.98 13.06
CA VAL A 590 19.86 17.50 12.43
C VAL A 590 21.08 17.67 13.33
N LYS A 591 20.99 18.41 14.45
CA LYS A 591 22.13 18.74 15.30
C LYS A 591 22.60 17.53 16.11
N GLY A 592 23.89 17.22 16.06
CA GLY A 592 24.50 16.15 16.87
C GLY A 592 24.49 14.76 16.24
N THR A 593 23.75 14.57 15.13
CA THR A 593 23.74 13.32 14.35
C THR A 593 24.71 13.43 13.18
N ARG A 594 25.53 12.41 12.90
CA ARG A 594 26.44 12.41 11.75
C ARG A 594 25.64 12.23 10.44
N ASP A 595 26.19 12.67 9.32
CA ASP A 595 25.59 12.41 8.01
C ASP A 595 25.72 10.92 7.65
N PRO A 596 24.63 10.24 7.28
CA PRO A 596 24.65 8.81 6.96
C PRO A 596 25.48 8.51 5.71
N GLY A 597 25.45 9.37 4.69
CA GLY A 597 26.26 9.22 3.49
C GLY A 597 27.77 9.37 3.78
N ALA A 598 28.13 10.37 4.60
CA ALA A 598 29.49 10.57 5.06
C ALA A 598 30.00 9.40 5.91
N TRP A 599 29.16 8.88 6.80
CA TRP A 599 29.49 7.71 7.60
C TRP A 599 29.65 6.45 6.73
N GLY A 600 28.80 6.29 5.70
CA GLY A 600 28.95 5.24 4.69
C GLY A 600 30.30 5.28 3.98
N ILE A 601 30.75 6.45 3.52
CA ILE A 601 32.10 6.61 2.93
C ILE A 601 33.19 6.27 3.95
N ARG A 602 33.07 6.72 5.20
CA ARG A 602 34.02 6.38 6.27
C ARG A 602 34.11 4.86 6.47
N CYS A 603 32.99 4.13 6.53
CA CYS A 603 32.98 2.68 6.68
C CYS A 603 33.58 1.97 5.47
N LEU A 604 33.26 2.43 4.25
CA LEU A 604 33.85 1.92 3.01
C LEU A 604 35.38 2.07 3.02
N LEU A 605 35.88 3.28 3.33
CA LEU A 605 37.32 3.55 3.38
C LEU A 605 38.01 2.76 4.49
N GLN A 606 37.36 2.56 5.64
CA GLN A 606 37.90 1.73 6.72
C GLN A 606 38.12 0.29 6.24
N GLY A 607 37.16 -0.29 5.50
CA GLY A 607 37.31 -1.66 4.97
C GLY A 607 38.42 -1.79 3.91
N LEU A 608 38.73 -0.70 3.19
CA LEU A 608 39.85 -0.69 2.25
C LEU A 608 41.22 -0.77 2.95
N LEU A 609 41.34 -0.25 4.17
CA LEU A 609 42.55 -0.40 4.97
C LEU A 609 42.76 -1.87 5.34
N LYS A 610 44.00 -2.36 5.19
CA LYS A 610 44.38 -3.67 5.71
C LYS A 610 44.51 -3.54 7.22
N GLU A 611 43.78 -4.33 8.01
CA GLU A 611 44.08 -4.43 9.43
C GLU A 611 45.57 -4.79 9.56
N ALA A 612 46.33 -3.97 10.28
CA ALA A 612 47.66 -4.37 10.72
C ALA A 612 47.45 -5.67 11.50
N SER A 613 47.96 -6.78 10.97
CA SER A 613 47.98 -8.06 11.69
C SER A 613 48.58 -7.79 13.07
N LYS A 614 47.79 -8.01 14.12
CA LYS A 614 48.27 -7.97 15.50
C LYS A 614 49.37 -9.01 15.72
#